data_AF-A0A1H7CPI8-F1
#
_entry.id   AF-A0A1H7CPI8-F1
#
_cell.length_a   1.000
_cell.length_b   1.000
_cell.length_c   1.000
_cell.angle_alpha   90.00
_cell.angle_beta   90.00
_cell.angle_gamma   90.00
#
_symmetry.space_group_name_H-M   'P 1'
#
loop_
_entity.id
_entity.type
_entity.pdbx_description
1 polymer ?
#
loop_
_entity_poly.entity_id
_entity_poly.type
_entity_poly.pdbx_seq_one_letter_code
_entity_poly.pdbx_strand_id
1 'polypeptide(L)'
;MRTAVPPVACVGEPRLTAGFAEFGRLDLRAHELVHGPISPLEPSNLLSLAEGTQLKGKGGAGFPFGKKLRAVLESCERQDLPPVVVVNATEGEPASWKDKVILTRAPHLILDGAALAAFALDAEEIVLCVADDMVGRDSLMEALDERRMPVPTSVVTVPHRFISGEGGALVNGINGLPHIPPGTKKRSSDSGVGGLPTLLSNAETYSQLAIAARLGPYEYAALGTDDEPGTVLLSVTGAAKRHAVIECAAGTPLAEILELCEVPDGPGILTGGYHGKWVTREAAEKAVVSRKGLAAIGGTLGAGIIVPLANDTCPLGEAAQVVRYLSGESAGQCGPCKRGLPDLARAVDLAVSGSAPVEVVRAAAGDVKGRGACSHPDGTSRFALSAMEVFADDLKKHTTGEGCGRRVKGVMGLPGAPDADPQKLVLDWSRCDGHGLCAHVVPDFIRLDQNGYPAFPPTPVPTWLREGAVKAVKVCPELALRLTQA
;
A
#
# COMPACT_ATOMS: atom_id res chain seq x y z
N MET A 1 10.69 -7.70 18.75
CA MET A 1 9.92 -6.53 19.22
C MET A 1 8.57 -6.62 18.52
N ARG A 2 7.48 -6.98 19.22
CA ARG A 2 6.15 -7.10 18.56
C ARG A 2 5.79 -5.71 18.04
N THR A 3 5.59 -5.57 16.74
CA THR A 3 5.14 -4.31 16.14
C THR A 3 3.80 -3.95 16.78
N ALA A 4 3.76 -2.89 17.58
CA ALA A 4 2.56 -2.52 18.31
C ALA A 4 1.52 -2.02 17.31
N VAL A 5 0.36 -2.67 17.28
CA VAL A 5 -0.80 -2.23 16.49
C VAL A 5 -1.16 -0.81 16.93
N PRO A 6 -1.32 0.14 15.99
CA PRO A 6 -1.63 1.52 16.34
C PRO A 6 -2.95 1.62 17.11
N PRO A 7 -3.15 2.70 17.89
CA PRO A 7 -4.45 3.03 18.46
C PRO A 7 -5.55 3.02 17.41
N VAL A 8 -6.75 2.60 17.80
CA VAL A 8 -7.94 2.61 16.95
C VAL A 8 -8.92 3.63 17.52
N ALA A 9 -9.49 4.46 16.66
CA ALA A 9 -10.52 5.43 17.02
C ALA A 9 -11.69 5.34 16.03
N CYS A 10 -12.83 5.91 16.41
CA CYS A 10 -14.02 5.98 15.56
C CYS A 10 -14.59 7.39 15.58
N VAL A 11 -14.99 7.90 14.42
CA VAL A 11 -15.80 9.11 14.26
C VAL A 11 -17.19 8.69 13.78
N GLY A 12 -18.18 8.87 14.65
CA GLY A 12 -19.53 8.35 14.45
C GLY A 12 -19.73 6.95 15.05
N GLU A 13 -20.68 6.20 14.50
CA GLU A 13 -21.03 4.85 14.97
C GLU A 13 -20.04 3.79 14.43
N PRO A 14 -19.35 3.04 15.31
CA PRO A 14 -18.42 2.01 14.86
C PRO A 14 -19.16 0.81 14.27
N ARG A 15 -18.69 0.29 13.14
CA ARG A 15 -19.20 -0.94 12.51
C ARG A 15 -18.17 -2.05 12.59
N LEU A 16 -16.98 -1.82 12.04
CA LEU A 16 -15.86 -2.77 12.03
C LEU A 16 -15.08 -2.79 13.34
N THR A 17 -15.01 -1.65 14.02
CA THR A 17 -14.22 -1.46 15.25
C THR A 17 -15.08 -1.55 16.52
N ALA A 18 -16.35 -1.93 16.39
CA ALA A 18 -17.24 -2.13 17.52
C ALA A 18 -16.65 -3.16 18.50
N GLY A 19 -16.75 -2.90 19.80
CA GLY A 19 -16.19 -3.76 20.84
C GLY A 19 -14.68 -3.62 21.10
N PHE A 20 -13.91 -2.89 20.27
CA PHE A 20 -12.46 -2.79 20.47
C PHE A 20 -12.04 -2.10 21.76
N ALA A 21 -12.84 -1.13 22.23
CA ALA A 21 -12.57 -0.42 23.48
C ALA A 21 -12.79 -1.31 24.72
N GLU A 22 -13.71 -2.28 24.63
CA GLU A 22 -14.10 -3.15 25.74
C GLU A 22 -13.23 -4.42 25.79
N PHE A 23 -13.04 -5.08 24.64
CA PHE A 23 -12.38 -6.39 24.57
C PHE A 23 -10.93 -6.34 24.07
N GLY A 24 -10.55 -5.28 23.36
CA GLY A 24 -9.24 -5.18 22.69
C GLY A 24 -9.14 -6.06 21.44
N ARG A 25 -9.17 -7.39 21.62
CA ARG A 25 -9.34 -8.42 20.57
C ARG A 25 -10.66 -9.14 20.80
N LEU A 26 -11.44 -9.31 19.75
CA LEU A 26 -12.67 -10.10 19.75
C LEU A 26 -12.33 -11.57 19.49
N ASP A 27 -12.33 -12.38 20.55
CA ASP A 27 -12.50 -13.84 20.41
C ASP A 27 -13.92 -14.15 19.89
N LEU A 28 -14.22 -15.41 19.58
CA LEU A 28 -15.50 -15.78 18.98
C LEU A 28 -16.69 -15.36 19.83
N ARG A 29 -16.60 -15.50 21.17
CA ARG A 29 -17.69 -15.13 22.07
C ARG A 29 -17.91 -13.63 22.08
N ALA A 30 -16.84 -12.83 22.21
CA ALA A 30 -16.93 -11.38 22.15
C ALA A 30 -17.44 -10.91 20.78
N HIS A 31 -16.98 -11.53 19.70
CA HIS A 31 -17.45 -11.27 18.34
C HIS A 31 -18.96 -11.51 18.18
N GLU A 32 -19.47 -12.64 18.67
CA GLU A 32 -20.90 -12.94 18.63
C GLU A 32 -21.73 -12.01 19.52
N LEU A 33 -21.20 -11.58 20.66
CA LEU A 33 -21.86 -10.59 21.53
C LEU A 33 -21.96 -9.21 20.87
N VAL A 34 -20.91 -8.80 20.15
CA VAL A 34 -20.82 -7.47 19.54
C VAL A 34 -21.56 -7.40 18.20
N HIS A 35 -21.33 -8.38 17.33
CA HIS A 35 -21.84 -8.37 15.96
C HIS A 35 -23.03 -9.31 15.75
N GLY A 36 -23.30 -10.23 16.68
CA GLY A 36 -24.31 -11.27 16.48
C GLY A 36 -23.84 -12.40 15.55
N PRO A 37 -24.61 -13.48 15.45
CA PRO A 37 -24.30 -14.60 14.55
C PRO A 37 -24.47 -14.22 13.08
N ILE A 38 -23.93 -15.03 12.18
CA ILE A 38 -24.10 -14.88 10.74
C ILE A 38 -24.76 -16.11 10.13
N SER A 39 -25.75 -15.88 9.27
CA SER A 39 -26.46 -16.95 8.57
C SER A 39 -25.98 -17.07 7.12
N PRO A 40 -25.91 -18.29 6.56
CA PRO A 40 -25.58 -18.46 5.15
C PRO A 40 -26.58 -17.77 4.22
N LEU A 41 -26.10 -17.33 3.05
CA LEU A 41 -26.92 -16.68 2.03
C LEU A 41 -26.83 -17.44 0.72
N GLU A 42 -27.97 -17.55 0.03
CA GLU A 42 -28.01 -17.98 -1.37
C GLU A 42 -27.24 -17.00 -2.28
N PRO A 43 -26.65 -17.47 -3.40
CA PRO A 43 -25.87 -16.61 -4.29
C PRO A 43 -26.61 -15.37 -4.80
N SER A 44 -27.90 -15.50 -5.12
CA SER A 44 -28.75 -14.37 -5.57
C SER A 44 -28.96 -13.31 -4.48
N ASN A 45 -29.10 -13.74 -3.23
CA ASN A 45 -29.24 -12.86 -2.07
C ASN A 45 -27.91 -12.17 -1.74
N LEU A 46 -26.79 -12.89 -1.81
CA LEU A 46 -25.46 -12.29 -1.63
C LEU A 46 -25.16 -11.22 -2.69
N LEU A 47 -25.51 -11.49 -3.95
CA LEU A 47 -25.35 -10.53 -5.04
C LEU A 47 -26.23 -9.29 -4.83
N SER A 48 -27.51 -9.49 -4.48
CA SER A 48 -28.45 -8.42 -4.20
C SER A 48 -28.03 -7.57 -3.01
N LEU A 49 -27.48 -8.19 -1.96
CA LEU A 49 -26.89 -7.50 -0.82
C LEU A 49 -25.69 -6.65 -1.26
N ALA A 50 -24.74 -7.23 -1.99
CA ALA A 50 -23.54 -6.53 -2.46
C ALA A 50 -23.85 -5.35 -3.39
N GLU A 51 -24.89 -5.47 -4.22
CA GLU A 51 -25.35 -4.42 -5.13
C GLU A 51 -26.17 -3.35 -4.40
N GLY A 52 -27.09 -3.75 -3.51
CA GLY A 52 -27.91 -2.84 -2.70
C GLY A 52 -27.08 -2.01 -1.72
N THR A 53 -25.99 -2.58 -1.19
CA THR A 53 -24.99 -1.85 -0.39
C THR A 53 -23.93 -1.15 -1.22
N GLN A 54 -23.98 -1.23 -2.55
CA GLN A 54 -22.95 -0.68 -3.45
C GLN A 54 -21.51 -1.00 -2.97
N LEU A 55 -21.27 -2.19 -2.42
CA LEU A 55 -20.03 -2.50 -1.71
C LEU A 55 -18.83 -2.37 -2.66
N LYS A 56 -17.91 -1.46 -2.33
CA LYS A 56 -16.68 -1.23 -3.10
C LYS A 56 -15.50 -1.94 -2.45
N GLY A 57 -14.62 -2.51 -3.27
CA GLY A 57 -13.37 -3.08 -2.80
C GLY A 57 -12.50 -2.05 -2.06
N LYS A 58 -12.07 -2.39 -0.84
CA LYS A 58 -11.33 -1.51 0.07
C LYS A 58 -9.80 -1.59 -0.07
N GLY A 59 -9.30 -2.47 -0.95
CA GLY A 59 -7.86 -2.59 -1.28
C GLY A 59 -7.33 -1.56 -2.29
N GLY A 60 -7.81 -0.32 -2.29
CA GLY A 60 -7.31 0.73 -3.19
C GLY A 60 -8.20 1.05 -4.39
N ALA A 61 -8.38 0.09 -5.30
CA ALA A 61 -9.00 0.34 -6.60
C ALA A 61 -10.49 0.72 -6.56
N GLY A 62 -11.22 0.38 -5.49
CA GLY A 62 -12.65 0.70 -5.37
C GLY A 62 -13.57 -0.04 -6.34
N PHE A 63 -13.10 -1.15 -6.93
CA PHE A 63 -13.90 -1.91 -7.88
C PHE A 63 -15.14 -2.51 -7.18
N PRO A 64 -16.35 -2.42 -7.76
CA PRO A 64 -17.58 -2.92 -7.14
C PRO A 64 -17.52 -4.42 -6.86
N PHE A 65 -17.78 -4.83 -5.62
CA PHE A 65 -17.72 -6.22 -5.18
C PHE A 65 -18.78 -7.07 -5.88
N GLY A 66 -20.02 -6.58 -6.02
CA GLY A 66 -21.09 -7.28 -6.75
C GLY A 66 -20.72 -7.61 -8.19
N LYS A 67 -19.99 -6.72 -8.89
CA LYS A 67 -19.47 -7.02 -10.24
C LYS A 67 -18.41 -8.11 -10.25
N LYS A 68 -17.56 -8.21 -9.23
CA LYS A 68 -16.59 -9.32 -9.11
C LYS A 68 -17.32 -10.63 -8.86
N LEU A 69 -18.27 -10.62 -7.93
CA LEU A 69 -19.08 -11.78 -7.57
C LEU A 69 -19.82 -12.32 -8.79
N ARG A 70 -20.49 -11.44 -9.56
CA ARG A 70 -21.16 -11.81 -10.80
C ARG A 70 -20.22 -12.42 -11.83
N ALA A 71 -19.04 -11.82 -12.05
CA ALA A 71 -18.06 -12.35 -13.00
C ALA A 71 -17.53 -13.75 -12.62
N VAL A 72 -17.43 -14.04 -11.31
CA VAL A 72 -17.07 -15.37 -10.82
C VAL A 72 -18.22 -16.35 -11.06
N LEU A 73 -19.47 -15.99 -10.70
CA LEU A 73 -20.66 -16.82 -10.96
C LEU A 73 -20.79 -17.19 -12.43
N GLU A 74 -20.74 -16.19 -13.33
CA GLU A 74 -20.79 -16.40 -14.79
C GLU A 74 -19.64 -17.31 -15.28
N SER A 75 -18.47 -17.22 -14.66
CA SER A 75 -17.33 -18.07 -15.01
C SER A 75 -17.46 -19.50 -14.49
N CYS A 76 -18.07 -19.70 -13.33
CA CYS A 76 -18.37 -21.03 -12.78
C CYS A 76 -19.42 -21.72 -13.65
N GLU A 77 -20.53 -21.04 -13.97
CA GLU A 77 -21.59 -21.55 -14.85
C GLU A 77 -21.07 -21.93 -16.23
N ARG A 78 -20.22 -21.08 -16.83
CA ARG A 78 -19.67 -21.31 -18.17
C ARG A 78 -18.66 -22.46 -18.23
N GLN A 79 -17.93 -22.71 -17.15
CA GLN A 79 -16.83 -23.67 -17.12
C GLN A 79 -17.18 -24.97 -16.40
N ASP A 80 -18.30 -25.02 -15.68
CA ASP A 80 -18.70 -26.13 -14.81
C ASP A 80 -17.60 -26.46 -13.78
N LEU A 81 -17.09 -25.41 -13.12
CA LEU A 81 -16.01 -25.49 -12.13
C LEU A 81 -16.38 -24.74 -10.85
N PRO A 82 -16.02 -25.26 -9.66
CA PRO A 82 -16.20 -24.54 -8.41
C PRO A 82 -15.20 -23.37 -8.32
N PRO A 83 -15.54 -22.29 -7.61
CA PRO A 83 -14.63 -21.18 -7.38
C PRO A 83 -13.74 -21.39 -6.15
N VAL A 84 -12.66 -20.60 -6.09
CA VAL A 84 -11.85 -20.40 -4.88
C VAL A 84 -12.11 -19.01 -4.31
N VAL A 85 -12.26 -18.91 -2.99
CA VAL A 85 -12.37 -17.63 -2.28
C VAL A 85 -11.01 -17.23 -1.73
N VAL A 86 -10.50 -16.07 -2.12
CA VAL A 86 -9.18 -15.57 -1.67
C VAL A 86 -9.36 -14.29 -0.87
N VAL A 87 -8.95 -14.34 0.40
CA VAL A 87 -8.84 -13.17 1.27
C VAL A 87 -7.43 -12.63 1.19
N ASN A 88 -7.28 -11.43 0.62
CA ASN A 88 -6.05 -10.68 0.64
C ASN A 88 -5.96 -9.85 1.93
N ALA A 89 -5.32 -10.40 2.96
CA ALA A 89 -4.93 -9.69 4.19
C ALA A 89 -3.45 -9.27 4.16
N THR A 90 -2.88 -9.14 2.96
CA THR A 90 -1.48 -8.73 2.78
C THR A 90 -1.45 -7.21 2.68
N GLU A 91 -0.87 -6.56 3.67
CA GLU A 91 -0.78 -5.11 3.77
C GLU A 91 0.70 -4.71 3.73
N GLY A 92 1.24 -4.61 2.51
CA GLY A 92 2.65 -4.33 2.23
C GLY A 92 3.00 -2.85 2.05
N GLU A 93 2.02 -1.95 2.17
CA GLU A 93 2.27 -0.51 2.14
C GLU A 93 2.68 -0.02 3.55
N PRO A 94 3.87 0.57 3.73
CA PRO A 94 4.40 0.89 5.06
C PRO A 94 3.54 1.84 5.91
N ALA A 95 2.78 2.73 5.27
CA ALA A 95 1.91 3.69 5.95
C ALA A 95 0.48 3.14 6.24
N SER A 96 0.20 1.89 5.86
CA SER A 96 -1.12 1.26 5.99
C SER A 96 -1.18 0.30 7.17
N TRP A 97 -2.25 0.40 7.95
CA TRP A 97 -2.47 -0.42 9.16
C TRP A 97 -3.88 -0.98 9.29
N LYS A 98 -4.79 -0.63 8.37
CA LYS A 98 -6.22 -0.90 8.51
C LYS A 98 -6.51 -2.41 8.50
N ASP A 99 -5.88 -3.15 7.60
CA ASP A 99 -6.14 -4.58 7.46
C ASP A 99 -5.44 -5.35 8.58
N LYS A 100 -4.23 -4.94 8.96
CA LYS A 100 -3.51 -5.45 10.14
C LYS A 100 -4.29 -5.26 11.43
N VAL A 101 -4.98 -4.13 11.60
CA VAL A 101 -5.85 -3.87 12.77
C VAL A 101 -7.00 -4.88 12.81
N ILE A 102 -7.73 -5.05 11.70
CA ILE A 102 -8.86 -5.99 11.66
C ILE A 102 -8.36 -7.43 11.84
N LEU A 103 -7.26 -7.81 11.19
CA LEU A 103 -6.66 -9.13 11.33
C LEU A 103 -6.24 -9.44 12.78
N THR A 104 -5.75 -8.42 13.51
CA THR A 104 -5.29 -8.58 14.90
C THR A 104 -6.43 -8.50 15.92
N ARG A 105 -7.48 -7.72 15.65
CA ARG A 105 -8.52 -7.41 16.66
C ARG A 105 -9.91 -7.96 16.36
N ALA A 106 -10.26 -8.15 15.10
CA ALA A 106 -11.54 -8.75 14.66
C ALA A 106 -11.35 -9.76 13.51
N PRO A 107 -10.50 -10.79 13.66
CA PRO A 107 -10.30 -11.79 12.62
C PRO A 107 -11.61 -12.49 12.22
N HIS A 108 -12.56 -12.66 13.16
CA HIS A 108 -13.85 -13.30 12.89
C HIS A 108 -14.72 -12.55 11.89
N LEU A 109 -14.64 -11.22 11.76
CA LEU A 109 -15.34 -10.47 10.71
C LEU A 109 -14.81 -10.83 9.31
N ILE A 110 -13.49 -11.02 9.17
CA ILE A 110 -12.88 -11.46 7.92
C ILE A 110 -13.37 -12.86 7.58
N LEU A 111 -13.32 -13.78 8.56
CA LEU A 111 -13.73 -15.17 8.40
C LEU A 111 -15.23 -15.29 8.07
N ASP A 112 -16.08 -14.47 8.68
CA ASP A 112 -17.51 -14.41 8.39
C ASP A 112 -17.80 -14.01 6.94
N GLY A 113 -17.16 -12.94 6.46
CA GLY A 113 -17.34 -12.50 5.08
C GLY A 113 -16.84 -13.53 4.07
N ALA A 114 -15.71 -14.17 4.36
CA ALA A 114 -15.16 -15.23 3.53
C ALA A 114 -16.06 -16.47 3.53
N ALA A 115 -16.56 -16.88 4.69
CA ALA A 115 -17.48 -18.01 4.84
C ALA A 115 -18.82 -17.76 4.12
N LEU A 116 -19.37 -16.55 4.20
CA LEU A 116 -20.56 -16.16 3.44
C LEU A 116 -20.36 -16.32 1.93
N ALA A 117 -19.25 -15.77 1.43
CA ALA A 117 -18.94 -15.83 0.01
C ALA A 117 -18.69 -17.28 -0.44
N ALA A 118 -17.97 -18.07 0.36
CA ALA A 118 -17.66 -19.46 0.04
C ALA A 118 -18.92 -20.34 0.03
N PHE A 119 -19.79 -20.19 1.03
CA PHE A 119 -21.05 -20.92 1.08
C PHE A 119 -21.95 -20.57 -0.10
N ALA A 120 -22.14 -19.28 -0.37
CA ALA A 120 -23.03 -18.82 -1.44
C ALA A 120 -22.57 -19.26 -2.84
N LEU A 121 -21.27 -19.48 -3.01
CA LEU A 121 -20.66 -19.86 -4.27
C LEU A 121 -20.38 -21.35 -4.41
N ASP A 122 -20.69 -22.15 -3.38
CA ASP A 122 -20.26 -23.55 -3.28
C ASP A 122 -18.75 -23.70 -3.59
N ALA A 123 -17.94 -22.88 -2.90
CA ALA A 123 -16.52 -22.76 -3.19
C ALA A 123 -15.74 -24.02 -2.78
N GLU A 124 -14.71 -24.37 -3.56
CA GLU A 124 -13.83 -25.50 -3.29
C GLU A 124 -13.03 -25.30 -1.99
N GLU A 125 -12.50 -24.08 -1.80
CA GLU A 125 -11.72 -23.72 -0.62
C GLU A 125 -11.71 -22.21 -0.36
N ILE A 126 -11.28 -21.84 0.85
CA ILE A 126 -10.92 -20.48 1.24
C ILE A 126 -9.40 -20.41 1.44
N VAL A 127 -8.74 -19.48 0.75
CA VAL A 127 -7.32 -19.19 0.94
C VAL A 127 -7.16 -17.83 1.61
N LEU A 128 -6.62 -17.83 2.83
CA LEU A 128 -6.33 -16.63 3.62
C LEU A 128 -4.87 -16.24 3.42
N CYS A 129 -4.61 -15.13 2.73
CA CYS A 129 -3.26 -14.66 2.47
C CYS A 129 -2.81 -13.63 3.51
N VAL A 130 -1.74 -13.93 4.23
CA VAL A 130 -1.12 -13.04 5.23
C VAL A 130 0.30 -12.71 4.85
N ALA A 131 0.80 -11.54 5.26
CA ALA A 131 2.20 -11.18 5.05
C ALA A 131 3.13 -11.92 6.03
N ASP A 132 4.40 -12.09 5.65
CA ASP A 132 5.45 -12.72 6.47
C ASP A 132 5.98 -11.83 7.61
N ASP A 133 5.46 -10.61 7.77
CA ASP A 133 5.70 -9.75 8.93
C ASP A 133 5.01 -10.26 10.21
N MET A 134 4.21 -11.32 10.08
CA MET A 134 3.51 -12.05 11.14
C MET A 134 2.45 -11.22 11.89
N VAL A 135 2.18 -9.99 11.48
CA VAL A 135 1.21 -9.13 12.17
C VAL A 135 -0.19 -9.68 11.96
N GLY A 136 -0.88 -9.99 13.07
CA GLY A 136 -2.24 -10.53 13.05
C GLY A 136 -2.36 -12.02 12.69
N ARG A 137 -1.29 -12.68 12.24
CA ARG A 137 -1.33 -14.10 11.86
C ARG A 137 -1.75 -15.00 13.03
N ASP A 138 -1.14 -14.82 14.21
CA ASP A 138 -1.45 -15.62 15.39
C ASP A 138 -2.94 -15.44 15.79
N SER A 139 -3.43 -14.20 15.75
CA SER A 139 -4.83 -13.87 16.02
C SER A 139 -5.79 -14.54 15.03
N LEU A 140 -5.42 -14.59 13.73
CA LEU A 140 -6.20 -15.29 12.70
C LEU A 140 -6.21 -16.80 12.94
N MET A 141 -5.07 -17.39 13.31
CA MET A 141 -4.96 -18.81 13.61
C MET A 141 -5.82 -19.19 14.83
N GLU A 142 -5.74 -18.42 15.91
CA GLU A 142 -6.61 -18.60 17.08
C GLU A 142 -8.09 -18.51 16.69
N ALA A 143 -8.48 -17.56 15.84
CA ALA A 143 -9.86 -17.43 15.39
C ALA A 143 -10.34 -18.61 14.51
N LEU A 144 -9.44 -19.22 13.73
CA LEU A 144 -9.73 -20.45 13.00
C LEU A 144 -9.89 -21.66 13.93
N ASP A 145 -9.14 -21.73 15.02
CA ASP A 145 -9.27 -22.80 16.03
C ASP A 145 -10.56 -22.67 16.85
N GLU A 146 -11.08 -21.46 17.00
CA GLU A 146 -12.31 -21.16 17.74
C GLU A 146 -13.60 -21.55 16.97
N ARG A 147 -13.55 -21.76 15.65
CA ARG A 147 -14.75 -22.01 14.82
C ARG A 147 -14.56 -23.09 13.76
N ARG A 148 -15.67 -23.62 13.24
CA ARG A 148 -15.64 -24.47 12.04
C ARG A 148 -15.95 -23.65 10.79
N MET A 149 -15.06 -23.71 9.79
CA MET A 149 -15.28 -23.10 8.48
C MET A 149 -16.16 -24.00 7.59
N PRO A 150 -16.95 -23.42 6.66
CA PRO A 150 -17.89 -24.19 5.83
C PRO A 150 -17.18 -25.07 4.78
N VAL A 151 -15.98 -24.68 4.37
CA VAL A 151 -15.16 -25.36 3.34
C VAL A 151 -13.70 -25.43 3.83
N PRO A 152 -12.85 -26.29 3.22
CA PRO A 152 -11.42 -26.31 3.52
C PRO A 152 -10.83 -24.89 3.51
N THR A 153 -10.11 -24.54 4.58
CA THR A 153 -9.56 -23.19 4.74
C THR A 153 -8.07 -23.29 5.04
N SER A 154 -7.25 -22.63 4.23
CA SER A 154 -5.79 -22.64 4.35
C SER A 154 -5.25 -21.23 4.54
N VAL A 155 -4.11 -21.11 5.23
CA VAL A 155 -3.39 -19.85 5.41
C VAL A 155 -2.10 -19.91 4.59
N VAL A 156 -1.96 -18.98 3.64
CA VAL A 156 -0.75 -18.83 2.82
C VAL A 156 0.00 -17.57 3.28
N THR A 157 1.28 -17.75 3.60
CA THR A 157 2.15 -16.62 3.94
C THR A 157 2.86 -16.12 2.69
N VAL A 158 2.84 -14.82 2.46
CA VAL A 158 3.50 -14.18 1.30
C VAL A 158 4.56 -13.18 1.74
N PRO A 159 5.59 -12.92 0.91
CA PRO A 159 6.61 -11.93 1.25
C PRO A 159 6.00 -10.54 1.47
N HIS A 160 6.37 -9.87 2.57
CA HIS A 160 5.98 -8.49 2.88
C HIS A 160 6.71 -7.51 1.96
N ARG A 161 6.16 -7.37 0.75
CA ARG A 161 6.58 -6.40 -0.27
C ARG A 161 5.37 -5.62 -0.76
N PHE A 162 5.61 -4.44 -1.27
CA PHE A 162 4.56 -3.56 -1.77
C PHE A 162 3.79 -4.20 -2.95
N ILE A 163 4.48 -4.90 -3.86
CA ILE A 163 3.83 -5.55 -5.01
C ILE A 163 3.17 -6.89 -4.69
N SER A 164 3.53 -7.55 -3.58
CA SER A 164 3.02 -8.88 -3.23
C SER A 164 1.50 -8.92 -3.03
N GLY A 165 0.91 -7.79 -2.64
CA GLY A 165 -0.54 -7.65 -2.47
C GLY A 165 -1.31 -7.34 -3.77
N GLU A 166 -0.64 -7.20 -4.90
CA GLU A 166 -1.29 -7.07 -6.21
C GLU A 166 -2.02 -8.38 -6.55
N GLY A 167 -3.27 -8.30 -7.04
CA GLY A 167 -4.13 -9.48 -7.17
C GLY A 167 -3.56 -10.61 -8.03
N GLY A 168 -2.90 -10.28 -9.15
CA GLY A 168 -2.25 -11.27 -10.00
C GLY A 168 -0.97 -11.84 -9.38
N ALA A 169 -0.15 -11.00 -8.75
CA ALA A 169 1.03 -11.43 -8.01
C ALA A 169 0.66 -12.38 -6.84
N LEU A 170 -0.45 -12.09 -6.16
CA LEU A 170 -0.96 -12.89 -5.06
C LEU A 170 -1.40 -14.28 -5.54
N VAL A 171 -2.19 -14.34 -6.63
CA VAL A 171 -2.62 -15.60 -7.24
C VAL A 171 -1.43 -16.44 -7.69
N ASN A 172 -0.42 -15.83 -8.32
CA ASN A 172 0.81 -16.54 -8.68
C ASN A 172 1.52 -17.11 -7.45
N GLY A 173 1.62 -16.32 -6.38
CA GLY A 173 2.19 -16.74 -5.11
C GLY A 173 1.48 -17.96 -4.50
N ILE A 174 0.15 -17.94 -4.45
CA ILE A 174 -0.67 -19.08 -3.97
C ILE A 174 -0.40 -20.32 -4.83
N ASN A 175 -0.27 -20.16 -6.15
CA ASN A 175 0.03 -21.24 -7.08
C ASN A 175 1.51 -21.71 -7.04
N GLY A 176 2.34 -21.21 -6.11
CA GLY A 176 3.75 -21.58 -5.98
C GLY A 176 4.68 -20.97 -7.04
N LEU A 177 4.20 -19.98 -7.80
CA LEU A 177 4.98 -19.22 -8.78
C LEU A 177 5.59 -17.96 -8.13
N PRO A 178 6.57 -17.30 -8.78
CA PRO A 178 7.08 -16.02 -8.29
C PRO A 178 5.94 -15.00 -8.08
N HIS A 179 6.00 -14.26 -6.96
CA HIS A 179 5.03 -13.22 -6.56
C HIS A 179 5.13 -11.95 -7.42
N ILE A 180 4.90 -12.10 -8.72
CA ILE A 180 4.90 -11.02 -9.71
C ILE A 180 3.60 -11.05 -10.51
N PRO A 181 3.07 -9.90 -10.93
CA PRO A 181 1.87 -9.86 -11.77
C PRO A 181 2.05 -10.66 -13.06
N PRO A 182 1.02 -11.35 -13.58
CA PRO A 182 1.14 -12.06 -14.85
C PRO A 182 1.35 -11.09 -16.01
N GLY A 183 2.21 -11.46 -16.97
CA GLY A 183 2.51 -10.61 -18.13
C GLY A 183 1.31 -10.39 -19.06
N THR A 184 0.45 -11.40 -19.14
CA THR A 184 -0.85 -11.32 -19.81
C THR A 184 -1.93 -11.13 -18.77
N LYS A 185 -2.74 -10.09 -18.91
CA LYS A 185 -3.88 -9.84 -18.02
C LYS A 185 -4.92 -10.95 -18.18
N LYS A 186 -4.90 -11.92 -17.28
CA LYS A 186 -6.00 -12.86 -17.05
C LYS A 186 -6.78 -12.36 -15.84
N ARG A 187 -8.11 -12.34 -15.93
CA ARG A 187 -8.95 -12.00 -14.79
C ARG A 187 -8.97 -13.20 -13.85
N SER A 188 -8.72 -12.95 -12.56
CA SER A 188 -8.83 -14.00 -11.55
C SER A 188 -10.23 -14.60 -11.49
N SER A 189 -11.26 -13.83 -11.85
CA SER A 189 -12.65 -14.33 -11.97
C SER A 189 -12.80 -15.46 -12.97
N ASP A 190 -11.98 -15.48 -14.01
CA ASP A 190 -12.10 -16.44 -15.11
C ASP A 190 -11.19 -17.65 -14.86
N SER A 191 -9.97 -17.41 -14.39
CA SER A 191 -8.98 -18.44 -14.04
C SER A 191 -7.90 -17.85 -13.11
N GLY A 192 -7.86 -18.32 -11.87
CA GLY A 192 -7.00 -17.84 -10.80
C GLY A 192 -6.24 -18.97 -10.08
N VAL A 193 -6.57 -19.22 -8.81
CA VAL A 193 -5.92 -20.25 -7.98
C VAL A 193 -6.23 -21.64 -8.54
N GLY A 194 -5.19 -22.45 -8.77
CA GLY A 194 -5.34 -23.78 -9.37
C GLY A 194 -5.93 -23.79 -10.79
N GLY A 195 -6.02 -22.63 -11.44
CA GLY A 195 -6.73 -22.46 -12.71
C GLY A 195 -8.25 -22.28 -12.59
N LEU A 196 -8.81 -22.32 -11.37
CA LEU A 196 -10.24 -22.19 -11.09
C LEU A 196 -10.71 -20.73 -11.05
N PRO A 197 -11.99 -20.43 -11.33
CA PRO A 197 -12.58 -19.12 -11.07
C PRO A 197 -12.28 -18.66 -9.64
N THR A 198 -11.80 -17.43 -9.44
CA THR A 198 -11.34 -16.97 -8.12
C THR A 198 -11.96 -15.64 -7.73
N LEU A 199 -12.69 -15.64 -6.61
CA LEU A 199 -13.16 -14.42 -5.95
C LEU A 199 -12.07 -13.89 -5.02
N LEU A 200 -11.29 -12.92 -5.50
CA LEU A 200 -10.24 -12.27 -4.74
C LEU A 200 -10.69 -10.89 -4.24
N SER A 201 -10.65 -10.69 -2.92
CA SER A 201 -10.90 -9.40 -2.30
C SER A 201 -10.08 -9.15 -1.04
N ASN A 202 -10.00 -7.89 -0.64
CA ASN A 202 -9.23 -7.45 0.53
C ASN A 202 -9.95 -7.80 1.85
N ALA A 203 -9.19 -8.01 2.92
CA ALA A 203 -9.71 -8.37 4.25
C ALA A 203 -10.81 -7.41 4.77
N GLU A 204 -10.62 -6.09 4.65
CA GLU A 204 -11.66 -5.11 5.02
C GLU A 204 -12.92 -5.27 4.16
N THR A 205 -12.80 -5.68 2.89
CA THR A 205 -14.00 -5.86 2.03
C THR A 205 -14.85 -7.04 2.49
N TYR A 206 -14.22 -8.15 2.89
CA TYR A 206 -14.96 -9.27 3.49
C TYR A 206 -15.54 -8.90 4.86
N SER A 207 -14.81 -8.13 5.65
CA SER A 207 -15.32 -7.63 6.94
C SER A 207 -16.56 -6.74 6.77
N GLN A 208 -16.54 -5.85 5.77
CA GLN A 208 -17.69 -5.02 5.41
C GLN A 208 -18.86 -5.87 4.87
N LEU A 209 -18.58 -6.92 4.09
CA LEU A 209 -19.61 -7.87 3.66
C LEU A 209 -20.29 -8.57 4.86
N ALA A 210 -19.52 -8.93 5.88
CA ALA A 210 -20.02 -9.56 7.10
C ALA A 210 -20.93 -8.62 7.91
N ILE A 211 -20.62 -7.32 7.96
CA ILE A 211 -21.48 -6.30 8.57
C ILE A 211 -22.73 -6.07 7.71
N ALA A 212 -22.57 -5.92 6.40
CA ALA A 212 -23.68 -5.74 5.47
C ALA A 212 -24.70 -6.88 5.57
N ALA A 213 -24.25 -8.12 5.71
CA ALA A 213 -25.14 -9.27 5.82
C ALA A 213 -25.98 -9.29 7.11
N ARG A 214 -25.49 -8.65 8.18
CA ARG A 214 -26.20 -8.54 9.46
C ARG A 214 -27.21 -7.42 9.48
N LEU A 215 -26.83 -6.26 8.94
CA LEU A 215 -27.64 -5.04 8.93
C LEU A 215 -28.64 -4.99 7.76
N GLY A 216 -28.32 -5.71 6.67
CA GLY A 216 -29.01 -5.53 5.40
C GLY A 216 -28.68 -4.17 4.74
N PRO A 217 -29.17 -3.94 3.51
CA PRO A 217 -28.75 -2.80 2.71
C PRO A 217 -29.20 -1.45 3.27
N TYR A 218 -30.39 -1.38 3.88
CA TYR A 218 -30.95 -0.14 4.40
C TYR A 218 -30.19 0.39 5.62
N GLU A 219 -29.95 -0.45 6.63
CA GLU A 219 -29.22 -0.04 7.83
C GLU A 219 -27.72 0.13 7.55
N TYR A 220 -27.14 -0.66 6.64
CA TYR A 220 -25.76 -0.46 6.19
C TYR A 220 -25.58 0.91 5.52
N ALA A 221 -26.55 1.33 4.68
CA ALA A 221 -26.55 2.62 4.00
C ALA A 221 -27.03 3.80 4.88
N ALA A 222 -27.45 3.55 6.13
CA ALA A 222 -27.76 4.62 7.07
C ALA A 222 -26.53 5.45 7.46
N LEU A 223 -25.33 4.89 7.25
CA LEU A 223 -24.05 5.59 7.32
C LEU A 223 -23.47 5.74 5.91
N GLY A 224 -22.62 6.75 5.71
CA GLY A 224 -21.96 6.99 4.43
C GLY A 224 -22.69 8.00 3.56
N THR A 225 -22.30 8.08 2.28
CA THR A 225 -22.99 8.88 1.27
C THR A 225 -23.78 7.99 0.32
N ASP A 226 -24.72 8.55 -0.43
CA ASP A 226 -25.52 7.80 -1.43
C ASP A 226 -24.65 7.02 -2.43
N ASP A 227 -23.47 7.56 -2.77
CA ASP A 227 -22.52 6.95 -3.70
C ASP A 227 -21.46 6.06 -3.01
N GLU A 228 -21.36 6.10 -1.69
CA GLU A 228 -20.40 5.33 -0.90
C GLU A 228 -20.98 5.01 0.49
N PRO A 229 -21.99 4.11 0.56
CA PRO A 229 -22.61 3.75 1.83
C PRO A 229 -21.65 2.95 2.73
N GLY A 230 -21.89 3.05 4.04
CA GLY A 230 -21.13 2.41 5.10
C GLY A 230 -19.91 3.22 5.58
N THR A 231 -19.05 2.53 6.32
CA THR A 231 -17.83 3.12 6.90
C THR A 231 -16.59 2.87 6.04
N VAL A 232 -15.53 3.62 6.32
CA VAL A 232 -14.19 3.42 5.77
C VAL A 232 -13.19 3.41 6.92
N LEU A 233 -12.11 2.64 6.75
CA LEU A 233 -10.95 2.71 7.63
C LEU A 233 -9.88 3.62 7.03
N LEU A 234 -9.35 4.52 7.85
CA LEU A 234 -8.25 5.40 7.51
C LEU A 234 -7.02 5.10 8.36
N SER A 235 -5.85 4.96 7.76
CA SER A 235 -4.57 4.94 8.47
C SER A 235 -3.95 6.33 8.45
N VAL A 236 -3.90 7.01 9.60
CA VAL A 236 -3.31 8.34 9.73
C VAL A 236 -1.95 8.23 10.39
N THR A 237 -0.90 8.61 9.67
CA THR A 237 0.51 8.48 10.10
C THR A 237 1.28 9.79 9.84
N GLY A 238 2.56 9.74 9.50
CA GLY A 238 3.33 10.92 9.13
C GLY A 238 3.54 11.90 10.28
N ALA A 239 3.32 13.19 9.99
CA ALA A 239 3.48 14.27 10.96
C ALA A 239 2.36 14.37 12.00
N ALA A 240 1.34 13.51 11.97
CA ALA A 240 0.30 13.47 12.99
C ALA A 240 0.90 13.17 14.38
N LYS A 241 0.47 13.89 15.42
CA LYS A 241 0.94 13.60 16.79
C LYS A 241 0.27 12.37 17.40
N ARG A 242 -0.94 12.05 16.94
CA ARG A 242 -1.65 10.81 17.27
C ARG A 242 -1.83 9.96 16.02
N HIS A 243 -0.92 9.02 15.80
CA HIS A 243 -1.09 7.99 14.76
C HIS A 243 -2.21 7.05 15.17
N ALA A 244 -3.12 6.75 14.24
CA ALA A 244 -4.27 5.89 14.52
C ALA A 244 -4.82 5.25 13.24
N VAL A 245 -5.53 4.15 13.43
CA VAL A 245 -6.53 3.68 12.46
C VAL A 245 -7.88 4.24 12.88
N ILE A 246 -8.52 5.00 12.00
CA ILE A 246 -9.80 5.66 12.26
C ILE A 246 -10.87 5.01 11.42
N GLU A 247 -11.92 4.49 12.06
CA GLU A 247 -13.17 4.20 11.38
C GLU A 247 -14.04 5.45 11.32
N CYS A 248 -14.57 5.78 10.14
CA CYS A 248 -15.55 6.85 10.01
C CYS A 248 -16.57 6.54 8.93
N ALA A 249 -17.76 7.14 8.99
CA ALA A 249 -18.71 7.11 7.89
C ALA A 249 -18.10 7.78 6.65
N ALA A 250 -18.36 7.25 5.45
CA ALA A 250 -18.03 8.00 4.25
C ALA A 250 -18.81 9.34 4.23
N GLY A 251 -18.17 10.41 3.75
CA GLY A 251 -18.73 11.76 3.83
C GLY A 251 -18.36 12.54 5.10
N THR A 252 -17.72 11.91 6.09
CA THR A 252 -17.16 12.62 7.26
C THR A 252 -16.19 13.71 6.80
N PRO A 253 -16.24 14.94 7.34
CA PRO A 253 -15.27 15.98 7.01
C PRO A 253 -13.84 15.53 7.30
N LEU A 254 -12.93 15.66 6.33
CA LEU A 254 -11.53 15.26 6.53
C LEU A 254 -10.87 16.12 7.63
N ALA A 255 -11.28 17.38 7.77
CA ALA A 255 -10.81 18.26 8.84
C ALA A 255 -11.01 17.66 10.25
N GLU A 256 -12.12 16.96 10.48
CA GLU A 256 -12.43 16.32 11.76
C GLU A 256 -11.43 15.17 12.07
N ILE A 257 -11.06 14.41 11.04
CA ILE A 257 -10.04 13.35 11.12
C ILE A 257 -8.66 13.95 11.41
N LEU A 258 -8.31 15.05 10.75
CA LEU A 258 -7.04 15.73 10.95
C LEU A 258 -6.92 16.33 12.35
N GLU A 259 -8.01 16.89 12.87
CA GLU A 259 -8.08 17.42 14.24
C GLU A 259 -7.94 16.31 15.28
N LEU A 260 -8.67 15.20 15.12
CA LEU A 260 -8.60 14.04 16.02
C LEU A 260 -7.16 13.48 16.14
N CYS A 261 -6.43 13.48 15.03
CA CYS A 261 -5.03 13.03 14.96
C CYS A 261 -3.99 14.10 15.36
N GLU A 262 -4.44 15.29 15.76
CA GLU A 262 -3.59 16.46 16.04
C GLU A 262 -2.57 16.73 14.92
N VAL A 263 -3.06 16.77 13.68
CA VAL A 263 -2.22 17.02 12.50
C VAL A 263 -1.73 18.47 12.51
N PRO A 264 -0.40 18.71 12.55
CA PRO A 264 0.14 20.07 12.50
C PRO A 264 -0.08 20.72 11.14
N ASP A 265 0.03 22.04 11.08
CA ASP A 265 0.06 22.75 9.81
C ASP A 265 1.32 22.37 9.01
N GLY A 266 1.17 22.34 7.69
CA GLY A 266 2.24 21.93 6.81
C GLY A 266 1.92 22.06 5.32
N PRO A 267 2.91 21.74 4.47
CA PRO A 267 2.86 22.07 3.05
C PRO A 267 1.87 21.23 2.25
N GLY A 268 1.46 20.07 2.76
CA GLY A 268 0.52 19.19 2.05
C GLY A 268 0.27 17.88 2.77
N ILE A 269 -0.72 17.16 2.26
CA ILE A 269 -1.17 15.88 2.81
C ILE A 269 -1.23 14.86 1.66
N LEU A 270 -0.62 13.70 1.86
CA LEU A 270 -0.76 12.56 0.96
C LEU A 270 -2.09 11.85 1.25
N THR A 271 -2.90 11.65 0.21
CA THR A 271 -4.16 10.92 0.29
C THR A 271 -4.12 9.66 -0.57
N GLY A 272 -4.55 8.54 -0.01
CA GLY A 272 -4.72 7.26 -0.68
C GLY A 272 -3.44 6.44 -0.88
N GLY A 273 -2.39 6.76 -0.14
CA GLY A 273 -1.16 5.97 -0.07
C GLY A 273 -0.09 6.36 -1.08
N TYR A 274 0.90 5.51 -1.27
CA TYR A 274 2.06 5.74 -2.14
C TYR A 274 1.73 5.65 -3.63
N HIS A 275 0.57 5.09 -4.00
CA HIS A 275 -0.05 5.25 -5.32
C HIS A 275 -1.12 6.36 -5.37
N GLY A 276 -1.19 7.11 -4.29
CA GLY A 276 -2.12 8.19 -4.05
C GLY A 276 -1.72 9.51 -4.70
N LYS A 277 -2.17 10.61 -4.11
CA LYS A 277 -1.86 11.96 -4.55
C LYS A 277 -1.67 12.91 -3.39
N TRP A 278 -0.75 13.85 -3.57
CA TRP A 278 -0.60 15.00 -2.70
C TRP A 278 -1.74 15.99 -2.95
N VAL A 279 -2.23 16.59 -1.87
CA VAL A 279 -3.18 17.71 -1.88
C VAL A 279 -2.69 18.81 -0.95
N THR A 280 -3.07 20.05 -1.22
CA THR A 280 -2.76 21.17 -0.32
C THR A 280 -3.56 21.04 0.98
N ARG A 281 -3.05 21.63 2.06
CA ARG A 281 -3.75 21.67 3.36
C ARG A 281 -5.13 22.30 3.23
N GLU A 282 -5.22 23.43 2.54
CA GLU A 282 -6.47 24.16 2.30
C GLU A 282 -7.52 23.33 1.54
N ALA A 283 -7.08 22.51 0.59
CA ALA A 283 -7.97 21.63 -0.14
C ALA A 283 -8.45 20.47 0.74
N ALA A 284 -7.57 19.90 1.55
CA ALA A 284 -7.91 18.84 2.50
C ALA A 284 -8.92 19.29 3.55
N GLU A 285 -8.84 20.53 4.05
CA GLU A 285 -9.80 21.09 5.02
C GLU A 285 -11.23 21.19 4.49
N LYS A 286 -11.40 21.31 3.16
CA LYS A 286 -12.70 21.40 2.49
C LYS A 286 -13.22 20.03 2.01
N ALA A 287 -12.43 18.98 2.15
CA ALA A 287 -12.77 17.67 1.64
C ALA A 287 -13.61 16.87 2.64
N VAL A 288 -14.38 15.95 2.08
CA VAL A 288 -15.03 14.88 2.82
C VAL A 288 -14.37 13.54 2.49
N VAL A 289 -14.38 12.62 3.45
CA VAL A 289 -13.81 11.29 3.31
C VAL A 289 -14.73 10.44 2.44
N SER A 290 -14.53 10.51 1.13
CA SER A 290 -15.10 9.57 0.18
C SER A 290 -14.27 9.59 -1.10
N ARG A 291 -14.45 8.59 -1.97
CA ARG A 291 -13.79 8.58 -3.28
C ARG A 291 -14.13 9.82 -4.10
N LYS A 292 -15.41 10.21 -4.11
CA LYS A 292 -15.87 11.41 -4.83
C LYS A 292 -15.39 12.70 -4.15
N GLY A 293 -15.44 12.76 -2.82
CA GLY A 293 -14.99 13.91 -2.03
C GLY A 293 -13.51 14.20 -2.21
N LEU A 294 -12.66 13.18 -2.10
CA LEU A 294 -11.22 13.34 -2.29
C LEU A 294 -10.86 13.57 -3.77
N ALA A 295 -11.56 12.93 -4.72
CA ALA A 295 -11.33 13.20 -6.14
C ALA A 295 -11.65 14.66 -6.52
N ALA A 296 -12.66 15.28 -5.90
CA ALA A 296 -13.06 16.66 -6.16
C ALA A 296 -11.97 17.69 -5.82
N ILE A 297 -11.09 17.37 -4.87
CA ILE A 297 -9.94 18.20 -4.50
C ILE A 297 -8.62 17.76 -5.18
N GLY A 298 -8.71 16.88 -6.17
CA GLY A 298 -7.55 16.34 -6.87
C GLY A 298 -6.82 15.22 -6.12
N GLY A 299 -7.29 14.78 -4.95
CA GLY A 299 -6.77 13.67 -4.16
C GLY A 299 -7.32 12.29 -4.56
N THR A 300 -7.11 11.30 -3.69
CA THR A 300 -7.69 9.95 -3.86
C THR A 300 -7.84 9.25 -2.52
N LEU A 301 -8.92 8.48 -2.34
CA LEU A 301 -9.11 7.68 -1.13
C LEU A 301 -8.16 6.48 -1.08
N GLY A 302 -7.88 5.85 -2.23
CA GLY A 302 -6.99 4.69 -2.33
C GLY A 302 -7.25 3.64 -1.25
N ALA A 303 -6.18 3.24 -0.55
CA ALA A 303 -6.22 2.29 0.55
C ALA A 303 -6.57 2.93 1.91
N GLY A 304 -7.11 4.16 1.94
CA GLY A 304 -7.47 4.86 3.17
C GLY A 304 -6.28 5.48 3.91
N ILE A 305 -5.15 5.71 3.25
CA ILE A 305 -3.94 6.20 3.92
C ILE A 305 -3.88 7.73 3.83
N ILE A 306 -3.66 8.38 4.98
CA ILE A 306 -3.50 9.83 5.12
C ILE A 306 -2.14 10.11 5.77
N VAL A 307 -1.23 10.75 5.02
CA VAL A 307 0.11 11.10 5.52
C VAL A 307 0.31 12.62 5.41
N PRO A 308 0.05 13.38 6.47
CA PRO A 308 0.37 14.79 6.52
C PRO A 308 1.88 15.03 6.66
N LEU A 309 2.36 16.14 6.09
CA LEU A 309 3.70 16.67 6.35
C LEU A 309 3.63 17.87 7.28
N ALA A 310 4.66 18.06 8.10
CA ALA A 310 4.85 19.27 8.89
C ALA A 310 5.75 20.27 8.16
N ASN A 311 5.73 21.54 8.58
CA ASN A 311 6.58 22.59 8.04
C ASN A 311 8.09 22.41 8.29
N ASP A 312 8.49 21.45 9.12
CA ASP A 312 9.88 21.23 9.52
C ASP A 312 10.60 20.12 8.70
N THR A 313 9.94 19.56 7.68
CA THR A 313 10.54 18.63 6.72
C THR A 313 10.48 19.16 5.29
N CYS A 314 11.43 18.75 4.46
CA CYS A 314 11.43 19.05 3.02
C CYS A 314 10.42 18.14 2.30
N PRO A 315 9.31 18.68 1.76
CA PRO A 315 8.26 17.85 1.16
C PRO A 315 8.71 17.14 -0.12
N LEU A 316 9.55 17.79 -0.93
CA LEU A 316 10.13 17.18 -2.13
C LEU A 316 11.08 16.04 -1.78
N GLY A 317 11.85 16.18 -0.71
CA GLY A 317 12.75 15.13 -0.23
C GLY A 317 12.00 13.90 0.29
N GLU A 318 10.90 14.09 1.03
CA GLU A 318 10.01 12.99 1.45
C GLU A 318 9.39 12.29 0.24
N ALA A 319 8.91 13.05 -0.75
CA ALA A 319 8.38 12.49 -1.99
C ALA A 319 9.45 11.71 -2.77
N ALA A 320 10.68 12.22 -2.88
CA ALA A 320 11.79 11.53 -3.54
C ALA A 320 12.12 10.19 -2.88
N GLN A 321 12.07 10.11 -1.55
CA GLN A 321 12.26 8.84 -0.83
C GLN A 321 11.21 7.79 -1.21
N VAL A 322 9.94 8.20 -1.28
CA VAL A 322 8.84 7.29 -1.65
C VAL A 322 8.98 6.82 -3.10
N VAL A 323 9.31 7.70 -4.04
CA VAL A 323 9.52 7.31 -5.44
C VAL A 323 10.66 6.32 -5.57
N ARG A 324 11.76 6.52 -4.82
CA ARG A 324 12.90 5.58 -4.80
C ARG A 324 12.53 4.23 -4.20
N TYR A 325 11.79 4.22 -3.10
CA TYR A 325 11.23 3.00 -2.52
C TYR A 325 10.36 2.25 -3.53
N LEU A 326 9.39 2.92 -4.17
CA LEU A 326 8.51 2.31 -5.16
C LEU A 326 9.28 1.77 -6.37
N SER A 327 10.37 2.43 -6.77
CA SER A 327 11.26 1.91 -7.81
C SER A 327 11.94 0.59 -7.40
N GLY A 328 12.34 0.45 -6.13
CA GLY A 328 12.91 -0.80 -5.57
C GLY A 328 11.87 -1.92 -5.41
N GLU A 329 10.61 -1.55 -5.22
CA GLU A 329 9.49 -2.49 -5.10
C GLU A 329 8.91 -2.98 -6.43
N SER A 330 9.57 -2.63 -7.53
CA SER A 330 9.23 -3.08 -8.87
C SER A 330 9.43 -4.60 -9.02
N ALA A 331 8.49 -5.25 -9.73
CA ALA A 331 8.62 -6.64 -10.16
C ALA A 331 9.67 -6.84 -11.28
N GLY A 332 10.16 -5.75 -11.90
CA GLY A 332 11.22 -5.79 -12.93
C GLY A 332 10.83 -6.44 -14.27
N GLN A 333 9.56 -6.83 -14.46
CA GLN A 333 9.12 -7.64 -15.60
C GLN A 333 8.90 -6.84 -16.91
N CYS A 334 8.34 -5.64 -16.84
CA CYS A 334 8.05 -4.83 -18.02
C CYS A 334 9.07 -3.69 -18.21
N GLY A 335 9.16 -3.15 -19.43
CA GLY A 335 10.05 -2.03 -19.77
C GLY A 335 9.92 -0.83 -18.83
N PRO A 336 8.68 -0.35 -18.52
CA PRO A 336 8.47 0.71 -17.54
C PRO A 336 8.95 0.36 -16.13
N CYS A 337 8.80 -0.88 -15.69
CA CYS A 337 9.28 -1.33 -14.37
C CYS A 337 10.81 -1.44 -14.31
N LYS A 338 11.45 -1.93 -15.37
CA LYS A 338 12.89 -2.23 -15.41
C LYS A 338 13.76 -1.00 -15.67
N ARG A 339 13.26 -0.06 -16.47
CA ARG A 339 14.00 1.16 -16.86
C ARG A 339 13.27 2.42 -16.44
N GLY A 340 11.97 2.51 -16.74
CA GLY A 340 11.19 3.73 -16.53
C GLY A 340 11.05 4.17 -15.06
N LEU A 341 10.80 3.25 -14.11
CA LEU A 341 10.73 3.58 -12.68
C LEU A 341 12.08 4.05 -12.11
N PRO A 342 13.20 3.37 -12.40
CA PRO A 342 14.53 3.91 -12.08
C PRO A 342 14.82 5.27 -12.71
N ASP A 343 14.41 5.49 -13.97
CA ASP A 343 14.54 6.78 -14.66
C ASP A 343 13.72 7.88 -13.98
N LEU A 344 12.47 7.59 -13.60
CA LEU A 344 11.61 8.50 -12.86
C LEU A 344 12.19 8.85 -11.48
N ALA A 345 12.68 7.85 -10.74
CA ALA A 345 13.32 8.08 -9.45
C ALA A 345 14.55 9.00 -9.59
N ARG A 346 15.41 8.75 -10.58
CA ARG A 346 16.54 9.64 -10.89
C ARG A 346 16.09 11.05 -11.30
N ALA A 347 15.06 11.17 -12.12
CA ALA A 347 14.54 12.46 -12.54
C ALA A 347 14.04 13.29 -11.35
N VAL A 348 13.33 12.64 -10.42
CA VAL A 348 12.88 13.29 -9.18
C VAL A 348 14.07 13.72 -8.33
N ASP A 349 15.09 12.87 -8.16
CA ASP A 349 16.30 13.23 -7.41
C ASP A 349 17.06 14.42 -8.03
N LEU A 350 17.14 14.47 -9.35
CA LEU A 350 17.74 15.60 -10.06
C LEU A 350 16.91 16.89 -9.87
N ALA A 351 15.59 16.79 -9.89
CA ALA A 351 14.72 17.93 -9.62
C ALA A 351 14.86 18.42 -8.16
N VAL A 352 14.92 17.51 -7.20
CA VAL A 352 15.12 17.84 -5.77
C VAL A 352 16.52 18.39 -5.50
N SER A 353 17.55 17.98 -6.24
CA SER A 353 18.89 18.58 -6.09
C SER A 353 19.07 19.89 -6.85
N GLY A 354 18.05 20.37 -7.57
CA GLY A 354 18.16 21.55 -8.43
C GLY A 354 18.96 21.33 -9.73
N SER A 355 19.36 20.08 -10.01
CA SER A 355 20.19 19.71 -11.16
C SER A 355 19.40 19.49 -12.45
N ALA A 356 18.08 19.35 -12.37
CA ALA A 356 17.21 19.23 -13.54
C ALA A 356 15.89 19.97 -13.34
N PRO A 357 15.28 20.47 -14.42
CA PRO A 357 13.97 21.11 -14.34
C PRO A 357 12.85 20.06 -14.26
N VAL A 358 11.65 20.49 -13.83
CA VAL A 358 10.49 19.62 -13.58
C VAL A 358 10.02 18.88 -14.84
N GLU A 359 10.29 19.44 -16.02
CA GLU A 359 9.96 18.87 -17.32
C GLU A 359 10.61 17.49 -17.52
N VAL A 360 11.79 17.26 -16.94
CA VAL A 360 12.46 15.95 -16.97
C VAL A 360 11.66 14.92 -16.19
N VAL A 361 11.09 15.30 -15.04
CA VAL A 361 10.19 14.44 -14.25
C VAL A 361 8.92 14.15 -15.04
N ARG A 362 8.33 15.16 -15.69
CA ARG A 362 7.12 15.00 -16.52
C ARG A 362 7.35 14.06 -17.69
N ALA A 363 8.50 14.17 -18.37
CA ALA A 363 8.88 13.27 -19.45
C ALA A 363 9.03 11.83 -18.97
N ALA A 364 9.80 11.61 -17.89
CA ALA A 364 10.01 10.28 -17.32
C ALA A 364 8.69 9.63 -16.84
N ALA A 365 7.80 10.41 -16.21
CA ALA A 365 6.47 9.93 -15.82
C ALA A 365 5.59 9.58 -17.03
N GLY A 366 5.71 10.34 -18.13
CA GLY A 366 5.01 10.08 -19.39
C GLY A 366 5.44 8.79 -20.06
N ASP A 367 6.72 8.42 -19.96
CA ASP A 367 7.26 7.19 -20.54
C ASP A 367 6.79 5.91 -19.83
N VAL A 368 6.37 6.05 -18.58
CA VAL A 368 5.94 4.95 -17.70
C VAL A 368 4.43 4.71 -17.78
N LYS A 369 3.65 5.78 -17.90
CA LYS A 369 2.19 5.77 -17.80
C LYS A 369 1.51 4.88 -18.86
N GLY A 370 0.63 3.99 -18.41
CA GLY A 370 -0.22 3.12 -19.23
C GLY A 370 0.51 1.95 -19.89
N ARG A 371 1.80 1.77 -19.61
CA ARG A 371 2.64 0.76 -20.28
C ARG A 371 3.05 -0.41 -19.35
N GLY A 372 2.59 -0.39 -18.10
CA GLY A 372 2.86 -1.42 -17.09
C GLY A 372 2.03 -2.69 -17.27
N ALA A 373 2.57 -3.84 -16.83
CA ALA A 373 1.79 -5.07 -16.70
C ALA A 373 0.71 -4.95 -15.61
N CYS A 374 1.03 -4.20 -14.54
CA CYS A 374 0.13 -3.79 -13.47
C CYS A 374 0.09 -2.25 -13.35
N SER A 375 -0.70 -1.74 -12.40
CA SER A 375 -0.84 -0.29 -12.14
C SER A 375 0.27 0.31 -11.29
N HIS A 376 1.28 -0.46 -10.86
CA HIS A 376 2.40 0.05 -10.06
C HIS A 376 3.14 1.24 -10.69
N PRO A 377 3.47 1.21 -11.99
CA PRO A 377 4.16 2.33 -12.61
C PRO A 377 3.27 3.57 -12.78
N ASP A 378 1.97 3.36 -12.98
CA ASP A 378 0.97 4.44 -13.05
C ASP A 378 0.79 5.14 -11.70
N GLY A 379 0.70 4.35 -10.62
CA GLY A 379 0.59 4.86 -9.26
C GLY A 379 1.80 5.68 -8.85
N THR A 380 3.01 5.17 -9.15
CA THR A 380 4.27 5.88 -8.86
C THR A 380 4.39 7.19 -9.64
N SER A 381 4.02 7.18 -10.93
CA SER A 381 4.04 8.37 -11.78
C SER A 381 3.05 9.43 -11.29
N ARG A 382 1.83 9.01 -10.90
CA ARG A 382 0.80 9.89 -10.33
C ARG A 382 1.28 10.55 -9.04
N PHE A 383 1.86 9.76 -8.14
CA PHE A 383 2.42 10.25 -6.89
C PHE A 383 3.48 11.33 -7.14
N ALA A 384 4.49 11.03 -7.98
CA ALA A 384 5.58 11.95 -8.28
C ALA A 384 5.08 13.27 -8.90
N LEU A 385 4.18 13.20 -9.89
CA LEU A 385 3.64 14.38 -10.55
C LEU A 385 2.83 15.27 -9.60
N SER A 386 2.00 14.67 -8.73
CA SER A 386 1.23 15.44 -7.74
C SER A 386 2.14 16.15 -6.73
N ALA A 387 3.28 15.54 -6.36
CA ALA A 387 4.25 16.20 -5.48
C ALA A 387 4.86 17.44 -6.14
N MET A 388 5.24 17.35 -7.43
CA MET A 388 5.79 18.49 -8.17
C MET A 388 4.78 19.63 -8.34
N GLU A 389 3.50 19.31 -8.43
CA GLU A 389 2.41 20.28 -8.55
C GLU A 389 2.10 20.97 -7.22
N VAL A 390 1.88 20.19 -6.16
CA VAL A 390 1.52 20.73 -4.83
C VAL A 390 2.68 21.49 -4.19
N PHE A 391 3.92 21.03 -4.40
CA PHE A 391 5.11 21.65 -3.81
C PHE A 391 5.89 22.52 -4.79
N ALA A 392 5.22 23.12 -5.78
CA ALA A 392 5.84 23.92 -6.82
C ALA A 392 6.65 25.11 -6.27
N ASP A 393 6.19 25.75 -5.20
CA ASP A 393 6.93 26.86 -4.58
C ASP A 393 8.20 26.41 -3.87
N ASP A 394 8.21 25.19 -3.34
CA ASP A 394 9.43 24.60 -2.80
C ASP A 394 10.36 24.17 -3.93
N LEU A 395 9.81 23.68 -5.04
CA LEU A 395 10.61 23.31 -6.21
C LEU A 395 11.38 24.51 -6.77
N LYS A 396 10.76 25.70 -6.82
CA LYS A 396 11.44 26.96 -7.19
C LYS A 396 12.61 27.31 -6.28
N LYS A 397 12.55 26.96 -4.98
CA LYS A 397 13.69 27.16 -4.07
C LYS A 397 14.81 26.18 -4.39
N HIS A 398 14.46 24.93 -4.66
CA HIS A 398 15.43 23.88 -5.00
C HIS A 398 16.19 24.16 -6.30
N THR A 399 15.60 24.85 -7.29
CA THR A 399 16.30 25.20 -8.55
C THR A 399 17.52 26.10 -8.36
N THR A 400 17.67 26.75 -7.21
CA THR A 400 18.86 27.56 -6.88
C THR A 400 20.07 26.73 -6.45
N GLY A 401 19.89 25.41 -6.21
CA GLY A 401 20.92 24.51 -5.71
C GLY A 401 21.07 24.50 -4.18
N GLU A 402 20.51 25.49 -3.46
CA GLU A 402 20.57 25.58 -1.99
C GLU A 402 19.47 24.75 -1.29
N GLY A 403 18.54 24.19 -2.06
CA GLY A 403 17.38 23.46 -1.55
C GLY A 403 16.31 24.40 -0.94
N CYS A 404 15.36 23.84 -0.18
CA CYS A 404 14.32 24.63 0.52
C CYS A 404 14.64 24.94 1.99
N GLY A 405 15.90 24.81 2.41
CA GLY A 405 16.35 25.09 3.79
C GLY A 405 15.87 24.10 4.87
N ARG A 406 15.09 23.07 4.49
CA ARG A 406 14.56 22.06 5.42
C ARG A 406 15.24 20.72 5.19
N ARG A 407 15.47 19.98 6.28
CA ARG A 407 15.99 18.61 6.24
C ARG A 407 14.87 17.62 5.94
N VAL A 408 15.20 16.43 5.43
CA VAL A 408 14.22 15.34 5.27
C VAL A 408 14.21 14.52 6.56
N LYS A 409 13.03 14.33 7.15
CA LYS A 409 12.87 13.65 8.44
C LYS A 409 12.52 12.17 8.31
N GLY A 410 12.06 11.71 7.15
CA GLY A 410 11.67 10.33 6.92
C GLY A 410 10.31 10.00 7.53
N VAL A 411 9.37 10.94 7.51
CA VAL A 411 8.04 10.77 8.13
C VAL A 411 7.13 9.84 7.34
N MET A 412 7.55 9.40 6.15
CA MET A 412 6.73 8.55 5.29
C MET A 412 6.58 7.11 5.81
N GLY A 413 7.36 6.67 6.81
CA GLY A 413 7.27 5.31 7.37
C GLY A 413 7.97 4.25 6.53
N LEU A 414 8.88 4.65 5.63
CA LEU A 414 9.59 3.74 4.74
C LEU A 414 10.56 2.83 5.51
N PRO A 415 10.65 1.52 5.17
CA PRO A 415 11.67 0.65 5.73
C PRO A 415 13.05 1.15 5.29
N GLY A 416 13.92 1.45 6.25
CA GLY A 416 15.22 2.04 5.95
C GLY A 416 15.17 3.49 5.44
N ALA A 417 14.14 4.27 5.82
CA ALA A 417 14.13 5.73 5.77
C ALA A 417 15.48 6.30 6.25
N PRO A 418 15.93 7.47 5.73
CA PRO A 418 17.35 7.86 5.73
C PRO A 418 17.95 7.61 7.10
N ASP A 419 19.07 6.89 7.12
CA ASP A 419 19.86 6.73 8.33
C ASP A 419 19.89 8.05 9.10
N ALA A 420 19.75 7.98 10.42
CA ALA A 420 20.16 9.08 11.30
C ALA A 420 21.63 9.52 11.01
N ASP A 421 22.36 8.72 10.26
CA ASP A 421 23.74 8.85 9.83
C ASP A 421 23.93 8.46 8.34
N PRO A 422 23.61 9.36 7.38
CA PRO A 422 23.79 9.08 5.96
C PRO A 422 25.26 8.76 5.68
N GLN A 423 25.55 7.74 4.86
CA GLN A 423 26.93 7.38 4.52
C GLN A 423 27.21 7.61 3.03
N LYS A 424 28.35 8.22 2.71
CA LYS A 424 28.84 8.41 1.34
C LYS A 424 30.05 7.53 1.06
N LEU A 425 30.20 7.09 -0.19
CA LEU A 425 31.42 6.45 -0.66
C LEU A 425 32.51 7.50 -0.86
N VAL A 426 33.73 7.17 -0.46
CA VAL A 426 34.93 7.96 -0.67
C VAL A 426 36.00 7.07 -1.27
N LEU A 427 36.68 7.58 -2.29
CA LEU A 427 37.80 6.91 -2.95
C LEU A 427 39.11 7.59 -2.56
N ASP A 428 40.06 6.81 -2.05
CA ASP A 428 41.45 7.21 -1.92
C ASP A 428 42.18 6.94 -3.23
N TRP A 429 42.34 8.00 -4.02
CA TRP A 429 42.98 7.94 -5.33
C TRP A 429 44.44 7.48 -5.28
N SER A 430 45.13 7.66 -4.15
CA SER A 430 46.54 7.24 -4.00
C SER A 430 46.71 5.72 -3.88
N ARG A 431 45.61 5.00 -3.59
CA ARG A 431 45.60 3.56 -3.37
C ARG A 431 44.83 2.79 -4.45
N CYS A 432 44.05 3.45 -5.28
CA CYS A 432 43.21 2.75 -6.24
C CYS A 432 44.02 2.36 -7.47
N ASP A 433 44.08 1.06 -7.79
CA ASP A 433 44.75 0.54 -9.00
C ASP A 433 43.76 0.21 -10.14
N GLY A 434 42.51 0.71 -10.07
CA GLY A 434 41.56 0.60 -11.19
C GLY A 434 41.02 -0.81 -11.47
N HIS A 435 41.02 -1.74 -10.50
CA HIS A 435 40.54 -3.13 -10.71
C HIS A 435 39.06 -3.27 -11.12
N GLY A 436 38.23 -2.26 -10.86
CA GLY A 436 36.83 -2.21 -11.29
C GLY A 436 35.84 -3.19 -10.64
N LEU A 437 36.26 -3.95 -9.62
CA LEU A 437 35.40 -4.88 -8.86
C LEU A 437 34.24 -4.16 -8.16
N CYS A 438 34.47 -2.97 -7.64
CA CYS A 438 33.44 -2.15 -6.99
C CYS A 438 32.30 -1.77 -7.95
N ALA A 439 32.61 -1.47 -9.22
CA ALA A 439 31.62 -1.22 -10.26
C ALA A 439 30.82 -2.48 -10.66
N HIS A 440 31.41 -3.67 -10.54
CA HIS A 440 30.68 -4.92 -10.76
C HIS A 440 29.75 -5.29 -9.60
N VAL A 441 30.11 -4.89 -8.39
CA VAL A 441 29.34 -5.20 -7.17
C VAL A 441 28.16 -4.24 -7.00
N VAL A 442 28.32 -2.97 -7.37
CA VAL A 442 27.25 -1.94 -7.31
C VAL A 442 27.19 -1.14 -8.62
N PRO A 443 26.82 -1.78 -9.74
CA PRO A 443 26.84 -1.15 -11.07
C PRO A 443 25.85 0.02 -11.20
N ASP A 444 24.83 0.04 -10.36
CA ASP A 444 23.81 1.09 -10.33
C ASP A 444 24.31 2.40 -9.69
N PHE A 445 25.45 2.38 -8.99
CA PHE A 445 26.01 3.54 -8.27
C PHE A 445 27.46 3.87 -8.65
N ILE A 446 28.29 2.84 -8.93
CA ILE A 446 29.70 2.99 -9.28
C ILE A 446 29.88 2.60 -10.74
N ARG A 447 30.40 3.53 -11.55
CA ARG A 447 30.81 3.28 -12.95
C ARG A 447 32.31 3.39 -13.08
N LEU A 448 32.88 2.85 -14.15
CA LEU A 448 34.29 3.11 -14.47
C LEU A 448 34.39 4.30 -15.41
N ASP A 449 35.34 5.18 -15.15
CA ASP A 449 35.70 6.27 -16.04
C ASP A 449 36.50 5.76 -17.24
N GLN A 450 36.92 6.70 -18.09
CA GLN A 450 37.67 6.41 -19.32
C GLN A 450 39.05 5.78 -19.05
N ASN A 451 39.57 5.93 -17.83
CA ASN A 451 40.86 5.42 -17.39
C ASN A 451 40.72 4.14 -16.55
N GLY A 452 39.50 3.60 -16.39
CA GLY A 452 39.23 2.39 -15.61
C GLY A 452 39.06 2.61 -14.11
N TYR A 453 38.99 3.86 -13.64
CA TYR A 453 38.83 4.17 -12.21
C TYR A 453 37.36 4.31 -11.84
N PRO A 454 36.97 3.93 -10.60
CA PRO A 454 35.59 4.06 -10.15
C PRO A 454 35.18 5.52 -9.98
N ALA A 455 34.09 5.89 -10.66
CA ALA A 455 33.40 7.17 -10.57
C ALA A 455 31.98 6.95 -10.03
N PHE A 456 31.60 7.75 -9.04
CA PHE A 456 30.28 7.72 -8.40
C PHE A 456 29.91 9.13 -7.94
N PRO A 457 28.61 9.44 -7.82
CA PRO A 457 28.17 10.78 -7.42
C PRO A 457 28.60 11.07 -5.96
N PRO A 458 28.86 12.36 -5.61
CA PRO A 458 29.25 12.75 -4.25
C PRO A 458 28.09 12.69 -3.24
N THR A 459 26.94 12.14 -3.64
CA THR A 459 25.74 11.99 -2.82
C THR A 459 25.86 10.80 -1.86
N PRO A 460 25.10 10.79 -0.75
CA PRO A 460 24.99 9.61 0.11
C PRO A 460 24.60 8.36 -0.69
N VAL A 461 25.15 7.20 -0.29
CA VAL A 461 24.76 5.92 -0.84
C VAL A 461 23.31 5.64 -0.46
N PRO A 462 22.43 5.35 -1.43
CA PRO A 462 21.05 5.02 -1.11
C PRO A 462 20.94 3.75 -0.26
N THR A 463 19.97 3.70 0.66
CA THR A 463 19.85 2.60 1.64
C THR A 463 19.78 1.22 0.99
N TRP A 464 19.05 1.06 -0.12
CA TRP A 464 18.93 -0.21 -0.84
C TRP A 464 20.22 -0.65 -1.55
N LEU A 465 21.19 0.25 -1.73
CA LEU A 465 22.52 -0.05 -2.24
C LEU A 465 23.57 -0.16 -1.12
N ARG A 466 23.19 0.03 0.15
CA ARG A 466 24.13 0.06 1.28
C ARG A 466 24.82 -1.28 1.48
N GLU A 467 24.09 -2.39 1.43
CA GLU A 467 24.71 -3.72 1.51
C GLU A 467 25.68 -3.97 0.35
N GLY A 468 25.31 -3.55 -0.85
CA GLY A 468 26.17 -3.57 -2.03
C GLY A 468 27.42 -2.72 -1.83
N ALA A 469 27.30 -1.51 -1.30
CA ALA A 469 28.42 -0.60 -1.06
C ALA A 469 29.35 -1.11 0.05
N VAL A 470 28.79 -1.66 1.14
CA VAL A 470 29.56 -2.36 2.18
C VAL A 470 30.33 -3.54 1.57
N LYS A 471 29.68 -4.30 0.68
CA LYS A 471 30.32 -5.40 -0.03
C LYS A 471 31.42 -4.88 -0.97
N ALA A 472 31.18 -3.81 -1.71
CA ALA A 472 32.16 -3.18 -2.61
C ALA A 472 33.40 -2.69 -1.85
N VAL A 473 33.22 -2.13 -0.65
CA VAL A 473 34.32 -1.77 0.26
C VAL A 473 35.09 -3.01 0.70
N LYS A 474 34.38 -4.06 1.14
CA LYS A 474 35.00 -5.31 1.63
C LYS A 474 35.79 -6.07 0.56
N VAL A 475 35.36 -6.00 -0.69
CA VAL A 475 36.01 -6.71 -1.81
C VAL A 475 37.03 -5.84 -2.56
N CYS A 476 37.28 -4.60 -2.11
CA CYS A 476 38.32 -3.74 -2.68
C CYS A 476 39.71 -4.26 -2.27
N PRO A 477 40.53 -4.78 -3.20
CA PRO A 477 41.82 -5.38 -2.84
C PRO A 477 42.76 -4.40 -2.16
N GLU A 478 42.80 -3.16 -2.68
CA GLU A 478 43.69 -2.10 -2.21
C GLU A 478 43.16 -1.32 -0.99
N LEU A 479 41.94 -1.64 -0.53
CA LEU A 479 41.23 -0.90 0.53
C LEU A 479 41.12 0.62 0.24
N ALA A 480 41.06 0.97 -1.05
CA ALA A 480 40.96 2.34 -1.55
C ALA A 480 39.54 2.92 -1.40
N LEU A 481 38.52 2.08 -1.29
CA LEU A 481 37.12 2.49 -1.18
C LEU A 481 36.66 2.45 0.29
N ARG A 482 35.98 3.50 0.77
CA ARG A 482 35.45 3.58 2.14
C ARG A 482 34.04 4.13 2.18
N LEU A 483 33.27 3.70 3.18
CA LEU A 483 32.03 4.37 3.59
C LEU A 483 32.35 5.32 4.74
N THR A 484 31.93 6.58 4.59
CA THR A 484 32.08 7.62 5.61
C THR A 484 30.74 8.27 5.89
N GLN A 485 30.55 8.84 7.08
CA GLN A 485 29.37 9.67 7.36
C GLN A 485 29.35 10.86 6.39
N ALA A 486 28.17 11.17 5.83
CA ALA A 486 27.97 12.04 4.69
C ALA A 486 27.96 13.51 5.07
#